data_AF-A0A3M1V6W0-F1
#
_entry.id   AF-A0A3M1V6W0-F1
#
_cell.length_a   1.000
_cell.length_b   1.000
_cell.length_c   1.000
_cell.angle_alpha   90.00
_cell.angle_beta   90.00
_cell.angle_gamma   90.00
#
_symmetry.space_group_name_H-M   'P 1'
#
loop_
_entity.id
_entity.type
_entity.pdbx_description
1 polymer ?
#
loop_
_entity_poly.entity_id
_entity_poly.type
_entity_poly.pdbx_seq_one_letter_code
_entity_poly.pdbx_strand_id
1 'polypeptide(L)'
;MAKGPFRVRLPGDWRALFGNTAGRVRLWRRFGRPTHLQPGQSVQVVVPPAVGLLRVRVNERLERGTDTRGAVSGFAAPVRLEVSHLLRTNNLLELWLELDPDRTDAAGGLPAPIVLEIHGPPQTA
;
A
#
# COMPACT_ATOMS: atom_id res chain seq x y z
N MET A 1 3.48 27.63 7.61
CA MET A 1 2.37 27.03 6.84
C MET A 1 1.89 25.79 7.56
N ALA A 2 0.61 25.69 7.88
CA ALA A 2 0.05 24.52 8.54
C ALA A 2 0.18 23.30 7.61
N LYS A 3 1.09 22.37 7.92
CA LYS A 3 1.18 21.07 7.23
C LYS A 3 0.08 20.15 7.74
N GLY A 4 -1.16 20.50 7.41
CA GLY A 4 -2.29 19.61 7.57
C GLY A 4 -2.24 18.48 6.52
N PRO A 5 -2.96 17.38 6.76
CA PRO A 5 -3.13 16.35 5.74
C PRO A 5 -3.80 16.94 4.49
N PHE A 6 -3.34 16.54 3.30
CA PHE A 6 -3.99 16.87 2.04
C PHE A 6 -4.43 15.60 1.31
N ARG A 7 -5.38 15.75 0.39
CA ARG A 7 -5.91 14.63 -0.39
C ARG A 7 -5.08 14.44 -1.65
N VAL A 8 -4.69 13.19 -1.90
CA VAL A 8 -4.05 12.76 -3.14
C VAL A 8 -4.93 11.75 -3.85
N ARG A 9 -4.83 11.69 -5.18
CA ARG A 9 -5.42 10.62 -5.99
C ARG A 9 -4.32 9.64 -6.39
N LEU A 10 -4.66 8.34 -6.34
CA LEU A 10 -3.80 7.25 -6.79
C LEU A 10 -4.47 6.54 -7.98
N PRO A 11 -3.72 5.92 -8.90
CA PRO A 11 -2.25 5.90 -8.97
C PRO A 11 -1.67 7.29 -9.24
N GLY A 12 -0.42 7.51 -8.83
CA GLY A 12 0.22 8.81 -8.98
C GLY A 12 1.72 8.73 -8.76
N ASP A 13 2.44 9.48 -9.59
CA ASP A 13 3.88 9.69 -9.43
C ASP A 13 4.15 10.58 -8.22
N TRP A 14 5.19 10.23 -7.47
CA TRP A 14 5.56 10.93 -6.24
C TRP A 14 5.91 12.38 -6.48
N ARG A 15 6.62 12.71 -7.57
CA ARG A 15 6.97 14.12 -7.87
C ARG A 15 5.73 14.92 -8.24
N ALA A 16 4.77 14.29 -8.92
CA ALA A 16 3.47 14.92 -9.16
C ALA A 16 2.69 15.18 -7.87
N LEU A 17 2.83 14.33 -6.85
CA LEU A 17 2.11 14.43 -5.58
C LEU A 17 2.80 15.31 -4.52
N PHE A 18 4.14 15.32 -4.50
CA PHE A 18 4.96 15.89 -3.42
C PHE A 18 6.13 16.77 -3.91
N GLY A 19 6.26 16.99 -5.23
CA GLY A 19 7.37 17.72 -5.83
C GLY A 19 8.71 16.99 -5.69
N ASN A 20 9.81 17.73 -5.64
CA ASN A 20 11.16 17.18 -5.41
C ASN A 20 11.43 16.81 -3.94
N THR A 21 10.39 16.64 -3.13
CA THR A 21 10.52 16.36 -1.70
C THR A 21 10.83 14.88 -1.49
N ALA A 22 12.03 14.60 -0.98
CA ALA A 22 12.39 13.29 -0.45
C ALA A 22 11.98 13.13 1.02
N GLY A 23 11.91 11.88 1.49
CA GLY A 23 11.59 11.54 2.87
C GLY A 23 10.37 10.64 3.01
N ARG A 24 9.78 10.66 4.22
CA ARG A 24 8.69 9.76 4.60
C ARG A 24 7.34 10.42 4.42
N VAL A 25 6.40 9.72 3.76
CA VAL A 25 4.99 10.11 3.76
C VAL A 25 4.13 8.99 4.33
N ARG A 26 3.06 9.41 4.99
CA ARG A 26 1.98 8.51 5.39
C ARG A 26 0.79 8.76 4.48
N LEU A 27 0.36 7.73 3.76
CA LEU A 27 -0.92 7.70 3.07
C LEU A 27 -1.91 6.90 3.91
N TRP A 28 -3.16 7.34 3.98
CA TRP A 28 -4.19 6.57 4.67
C TRP A 28 -5.55 6.71 4.01
N ARG A 29 -6.35 5.66 4.13
CA ARG A 29 -7.74 5.65 3.66
C ARG A 29 -8.59 4.74 4.55
N ARG A 30 -9.83 5.18 4.80
CA ARG A 30 -10.85 4.32 5.43
C ARG A 30 -11.62 3.52 4.39
N PHE A 31 -11.97 2.28 4.72
CA PHE A 31 -12.77 1.41 3.85
C PHE A 31 -13.72 0.52 4.67
N GLY A 32 -14.87 0.18 4.09
CA GLY A 32 -15.84 -0.72 4.71
C GLY A 32 -15.42 -2.18 4.63
N ARG A 33 -15.96 -3.03 5.51
CA ARG A 33 -15.79 -4.49 5.39
C ARG A 33 -16.49 -4.98 4.11
N PRO A 34 -15.81 -5.74 3.23
CA PRO A 34 -16.48 -6.45 2.14
C PRO A 34 -17.62 -7.33 2.68
N THR A 35 -18.79 -7.24 2.07
CA THR A 35 -19.99 -8.01 2.42
C THR A 35 -20.16 -9.21 1.50
N HIS A 36 -21.05 -10.14 1.88
CA HIS A 36 -21.39 -11.33 1.08
C HIS A 36 -20.19 -12.26 0.78
N LEU A 37 -19.22 -12.33 1.70
CA LEU A 37 -18.15 -13.33 1.63
C LEU A 37 -18.75 -14.74 1.80
N GLN A 38 -18.48 -15.61 0.84
CA GLN A 38 -18.84 -17.02 0.90
C GLN A 38 -17.94 -17.76 1.91
N PRO A 39 -18.42 -18.87 2.50
CA PRO A 39 -17.59 -19.73 3.33
C PRO A 39 -16.28 -20.11 2.62
N GLY A 40 -15.14 -19.96 3.31
CA GLY A 40 -13.82 -20.25 2.76
C GLY A 40 -13.20 -19.15 1.91
N GLN A 41 -13.89 -18.03 1.63
CA GLN A 41 -13.28 -16.88 0.97
C GLN A 41 -12.38 -16.09 1.91
N SER A 42 -11.31 -15.51 1.36
CA SER A 42 -10.40 -14.61 2.06
C SER A 42 -10.29 -13.26 1.34
N VAL A 43 -10.00 -12.21 2.11
CA VAL A 43 -9.78 -10.86 1.61
C VAL A 43 -8.29 -10.53 1.69
N GLN A 44 -7.73 -10.06 0.58
CA GLN A 44 -6.37 -9.56 0.51
C GLN A 44 -6.34 -8.06 0.18
N VAL A 45 -5.47 -7.32 0.86
CA VAL A 45 -5.01 -6.01 0.37
C VAL A 45 -3.81 -6.24 -0.53
N VAL A 46 -3.86 -5.71 -1.74
CA VAL A 46 -2.75 -5.76 -2.70
C VAL A 46 -2.26 -4.36 -2.95
N VAL A 47 -1.04 -4.08 -2.49
CA VAL A 47 -0.34 -2.83 -2.75
C VAL A 47 0.65 -3.08 -3.89
N PRO A 48 0.61 -2.28 -4.95
CA PRO A 48 1.50 -2.47 -6.08
C PRO A 48 2.95 -2.26 -5.67
N PRO A 49 3.88 -2.70 -6.54
CA PRO A 49 5.28 -2.37 -6.40
C PRO A 49 5.50 -0.88 -6.18
N ALA A 50 6.30 -0.55 -5.16
CA ALA A 50 6.75 0.80 -4.88
C ALA A 50 8.28 0.82 -4.87
N VAL A 51 8.86 2.00 -5.10
CA VAL A 51 10.29 2.25 -4.95
C VAL A 51 10.55 2.83 -3.56
N GLY A 52 11.63 2.37 -2.92
CA GLY A 52 12.01 2.76 -1.56
C GLY A 52 11.51 1.76 -0.51
N LEU A 53 11.31 2.24 0.72
CA LEU A 53 10.72 1.43 1.79
C LEU A 53 9.20 1.64 1.80
N LEU A 54 8.45 0.55 1.70
CA LEU A 54 7.01 0.52 1.88
C LEU A 54 6.67 -0.29 3.14
N ARG A 55 5.88 0.28 4.05
CA ARG A 55 5.21 -0.47 5.12
C ARG A 55 3.70 -0.31 4.98
N VAL A 56 2.98 -1.42 5.10
CA VAL A 56 1.52 -1.46 5.01
C VAL A 56 0.95 -1.87 6.36
N ARG A 57 -0.14 -1.24 6.80
CA ARG A 57 -0.84 -1.54 8.05
C ARG A 57 -2.36 -1.50 7.85
N VAL A 58 -3.08 -2.44 8.48
CA VAL A 58 -4.55 -2.45 8.54
C VAL A 58 -5.01 -2.49 9.99
N ASN A 59 -5.88 -1.55 10.40
CA ASN A 59 -6.45 -1.48 11.76
C ASN A 59 -5.39 -1.58 12.87
N GLU A 60 -4.31 -0.81 12.74
CA GLU A 60 -3.19 -0.77 13.68
C GLU A 60 -2.37 -2.08 13.77
N ARG A 61 -2.72 -3.11 12.99
CA ARG A 61 -2.09 -4.43 13.03
C ARG A 61 -1.44 -4.82 11.68
N LEU A 62 -0.25 -5.41 11.85
CA LEU A 62 0.70 -6.02 10.92
C LEU A 62 1.40 -5.13 9.88
N GLU A 63 2.70 -4.92 10.11
CA GLU A 63 3.72 -4.37 9.20
C GLU A 63 4.27 -5.49 8.29
N ARG A 64 3.65 -5.74 7.13
CA ARG A 64 4.40 -6.36 6.02
C ARG A 64 5.12 -5.22 5.32
N GLY A 65 6.43 -5.15 5.54
CA GLY A 65 7.33 -4.19 4.91
C GLY A 65 7.98 -4.79 3.67
N THR A 66 8.26 -3.97 2.67
CA THR A 66 9.19 -4.33 1.61
C THR A 66 10.19 -3.19 1.48
N ASP A 67 11.47 -3.53 1.63
CA ASP A 67 12.57 -2.59 1.45
C ASP A 67 13.25 -2.88 0.11
N THR A 68 13.26 -1.89 -0.78
CA THR A 68 13.93 -1.97 -2.08
C THR A 68 15.12 -1.04 -2.20
N ARG A 69 15.58 -0.46 -1.08
CA ARG A 69 16.81 0.34 -1.03
C ARG A 69 18.00 -0.57 -1.36
N GLY A 70 18.34 -0.66 -2.64
CA GLY A 70 19.42 -1.53 -3.16
C GLY A 70 19.04 -2.48 -4.30
N ALA A 71 17.76 -2.54 -4.70
CA ALA A 71 17.36 -3.34 -5.86
C ALA A 71 17.80 -2.66 -7.17
N VAL A 72 18.67 -3.35 -7.93
CA VAL A 72 19.29 -2.89 -9.18
C VAL A 72 18.27 -2.77 -10.33
N SER A 73 17.19 -3.56 -10.28
CA SER A 73 16.04 -3.43 -11.17
C SER A 73 14.85 -2.88 -10.37
N GLY A 74 14.37 -1.70 -10.73
CA GLY A 74 13.30 -1.00 -10.02
C GLY A 74 12.07 -1.86 -9.71
N PHE A 75 11.36 -1.42 -8.68
CA PHE A 75 10.08 -1.94 -8.18
C PHE A 75 10.15 -3.28 -7.41
N ALA A 76 9.65 -3.25 -6.17
CA ALA A 76 9.49 -4.46 -5.34
C ALA A 76 8.45 -5.43 -5.92
N ALA A 77 8.41 -6.68 -5.47
CA ALA A 77 7.20 -7.48 -5.69
C ALA A 77 5.98 -6.81 -5.03
N PRO A 78 4.75 -6.96 -5.57
CA PRO A 78 3.55 -6.44 -4.92
C PRO A 78 3.41 -6.95 -3.48
N VAL A 79 3.01 -6.08 -2.56
CA VAL A 79 2.72 -6.48 -1.18
C VAL A 79 1.30 -7.02 -1.13
N ARG A 80 1.18 -8.33 -0.91
CA ARG A 80 -0.08 -9.02 -0.67
C ARG A 80 -0.24 -9.30 0.82
N LEU A 81 -1.40 -8.97 1.37
CA LEU A 81 -1.74 -9.07 2.79
C LEU A 81 -3.11 -9.70 2.93
N GLU A 82 -3.18 -10.93 3.45
CA GLU A 82 -4.43 -11.53 3.93
C GLU A 82 -4.90 -10.76 5.17
N VAL A 83 -6.10 -10.19 5.11
CA VAL A 83 -6.62 -9.27 6.13
C VAL A 83 -7.98 -9.70 6.70
N SER A 84 -8.52 -10.85 6.31
CA SER A 84 -9.88 -11.28 6.69
C SER A 84 -10.07 -11.29 8.21
N HIS A 85 -9.04 -11.76 8.92
CA HIS A 85 -9.02 -11.83 10.39
C HIS A 85 -8.86 -10.46 11.07
N LEU A 86 -8.53 -9.41 10.32
CA LEU A 86 -8.35 -8.04 10.80
C LEU A 86 -9.55 -7.14 10.52
N LEU A 87 -10.49 -7.56 9.67
CA LEU A 87 -11.58 -6.71 9.18
C LEU A 87 -12.60 -6.38 10.28
N ARG A 88 -12.88 -5.08 10.40
CA ARG A 88 -13.92 -4.45 11.21
C ARG A 88 -14.90 -3.72 10.30
N THR A 89 -16.00 -3.20 10.85
CA THR A 89 -16.99 -2.43 10.06
C THR A 89 -16.37 -1.21 9.36
N ASN A 90 -15.45 -0.51 10.03
CA ASN A 90 -14.73 0.65 9.52
C ASN A 90 -13.22 0.42 9.66
N ASN A 91 -12.57 0.12 8.54
CA ASN A 91 -11.17 -0.24 8.49
C ASN A 91 -10.30 0.97 8.14
N LEU A 92 -9.09 1.01 8.67
CA LEU A 92 -8.06 1.98 8.29
C LEU A 92 -6.91 1.24 7.59
N LEU A 93 -6.65 1.59 6.34
CA LEU A 93 -5.43 1.22 5.62
C LEU A 93 -4.43 2.38 5.74
N GLU A 94 -3.19 2.07 6.11
CA GLU A 94 -2.08 3.00 6.14
C GLU A 94 -0.89 2.46 5.34
N LEU A 95 -0.28 3.34 4.55
CA LEU A 95 0.97 3.09 3.86
C LEU A 95 2.01 4.10 4.33
N TRP A 96 3.17 3.61 4.72
CA TRP A 96 4.34 4.43 5.01
C TRP A 96 5.34 4.21 3.90
N LEU A 97 5.60 5.27 3.14
CA LEU A 97 6.52 5.25 2.02
C LEU A 97 7.72 6.13 2.39
N GLU A 98 8.92 5.62 2.21
CA GLU A 98 10.16 6.39 2.33
C GLU A 98 10.84 6.43 0.97
N LEU A 99 10.90 7.64 0.39
CA LEU A 99 11.66 7.87 -0.82
C LEU A 99 13.11 8.16 -0.44
N ASP A 100 14.03 7.41 -1.07
CA ASP A 100 15.46 7.64 -0.97
C ASP A 100 15.84 8.96 -1.69
N PRO A 101 16.38 9.96 -0.97
CA PRO A 101 16.79 11.24 -1.57
C PRO A 101 17.87 11.09 -2.63
N ASP A 102 18.69 10.04 -2.56
CA ASP A 102 19.83 9.84 -3.46
C ASP A 102 19.41 9.18 -4.78
N ARG A 103 18.16 8.74 -4.89
CA ARG A 103 17.59 8.18 -6.14
C ARG A 103 16.85 9.25 -6.93
N THR A 104 17.51 9.76 -7.96
CA THR A 104 16.94 10.73 -8.92
C THR A 104 16.27 10.08 -10.14
N ASP A 105 16.43 8.77 -10.31
CA ASP A 105 16.13 8.00 -11.52
C ASP A 105 14.78 7.27 -11.50
N ALA A 106 14.25 6.97 -10.32
CA ALA A 106 13.01 6.22 -10.19
C ALA A 106 11.79 7.14 -10.22
N ALA A 107 10.80 6.81 -11.07
CA ALA A 107 9.43 7.27 -10.90
C ALA A 107 8.94 6.77 -9.52
N GLY A 108 9.10 7.59 -8.50
CA GLY A 108 8.71 7.27 -7.13
C GLY A 108 7.20 7.18 -7.01
N GLY A 109 6.70 6.49 -5.97
CA GLY A 109 5.27 6.48 -5.64
C GLY A 109 4.58 5.15 -5.91
N LEU A 110 3.28 5.21 -6.22
CA LEU A 110 2.42 4.05 -6.42
C LEU A 110 1.85 4.10 -7.84
N PRO A 111 2.50 3.39 -8.79
CA PRO A 111 2.17 3.49 -10.22
C PRO A 111 0.87 2.76 -10.59
N ALA A 112 0.32 1.94 -9.68
CA ALA A 112 -0.92 1.21 -9.90
C ALA A 112 -1.92 1.43 -8.75
N PRO A 113 -3.18 1.02 -8.91
CA PRO A 113 -4.17 1.06 -7.85
C PRO A 113 -3.81 0.11 -6.70
N ILE A 114 -4.18 0.50 -5.48
CA ILE A 114 -4.26 -0.41 -4.34
C ILE A 114 -5.65 -1.03 -4.38
N VAL A 115 -5.72 -2.36 -4.33
CA VAL A 115 -6.99 -3.09 -4.47
C VAL A 115 -7.26 -4.00 -3.28
N LEU A 116 -8.54 -4.29 -3.07
CA LEU A 116 -9.01 -5.39 -2.24
C LEU A 116 -9.38 -6.54 -3.18
N GLU A 117 -8.73 -7.68 -3.02
CA GLU A 117 -9.03 -8.90 -3.76
C GLU A 117 -9.78 -9.88 -2.84
N ILE A 118 -10.82 -10.54 -3.36
CA ILE A 118 -11.51 -11.64 -2.68
C ILE A 118 -11.10 -12.92 -3.38
N HIS A 119 -10.47 -13.83 -2.65
CA HIS A 119 -10.05 -15.13 -3.16
C HIS A 119 -11.01 -16.21 -2.70
N GLY A 120 -11.32 -17.14 -3.60
CA GLY A 120 -12.05 -18.37 -3.28
C GLY A 120 -11.29 -19.27 -2.30
N PRO A 121 -11.94 -20.32 -1.77
CA PRO A 121 -11.22 -21.35 -1.04
C PRO A 121 -10.10 -21.92 -1.94
N PRO A 122 -8.93 -22.29 -1.38
CA PRO A 122 -7.90 -22.98 -2.14
C PRO A 122 -8.53 -24.22 -2.75
N GLN A 123 -8.53 -24.33 -4.08
CA GLN A 123 -8.96 -25.55 -4.76
C GLN A 123 -7.94 -26.63 -4.41
N THR A 124 -8.33 -27.58 -3.57
CA THR A 124 -7.60 -28.83 -3.41
C THR A 124 -7.65 -29.56 -4.75
N ALA A 125 -6.51 -29.66 -5.42
CA ALA A 125 -6.29 -30.55 -6.54
C ALA A 125 -6.26 -32.01 -6.07
#